data_AF-A0A537C7R4-F1
#
_entry.id   AF-A0A537C7R4-F1
#
_cell.length_a   1.000
_cell.length_b   1.000
_cell.length_c   1.000
_cell.angle_alpha   90.00
_cell.angle_beta   90.00
_cell.angle_gamma   90.00
#
_symmetry.space_group_name_H-M   'P 1'
#
loop_
_entity.id
_entity.type
_entity.pdbx_description
1 polymer ?
#
loop_
_entity_poly.entity_id
_entity_poly.type
_entity_poly.pdbx_seq_one_letter_code
_entity_poly.pdbx_strand_id
1 'polypeptide(L)'
;MTQLDAGGSALVYSTYLGGVGYDEGNSIAVDPAGNAYVGGLTQSFNFPTTAGAFQTRGAGDTTSAFVAKLDPAGSALVYCTYLGGSGGTGGGSLAVDASGNVYVAGSTGIDFPTTAGAFQTTYGGGGDAFVAKLDPTGSALVYSTYLGGSGGDVIFGLAIDAAGNAYVTGLTDSTNLPTTMGALQAIYGGGIDDAFVAKLDATGSVLVYSTYLGGSGADYALGIAVDAAGNAFVTGNTNSSDFPTTATAFQATYGGGACCDAFVTQLDAAGSALVYSTYLGGSGNDG
;
A
#
# COMPACT_ATOMS: atom_id res chain seq x y z
N MET A 1 -3.16 -8.97 18.49
CA MET A 1 -2.08 -9.68 17.77
C MET A 1 -1.87 -11.04 18.41
N THR A 2 -1.64 -12.08 17.61
CA THR A 2 -1.42 -13.46 18.05
C THR A 2 -0.22 -14.03 17.29
N GLN A 3 0.72 -14.68 17.99
CA GLN A 3 1.80 -15.45 17.37
C GLN A 3 1.66 -16.93 17.77
N LEU A 4 1.76 -17.81 16.77
CA LEU A 4 1.85 -19.26 16.97
C LEU A 4 3.31 -19.71 16.89
N ASP A 5 3.62 -20.86 17.48
CA ASP A 5 4.93 -21.49 17.32
C ASP A 5 5.17 -21.87 15.85
N ALA A 6 6.41 -22.21 15.49
CA ALA A 6 6.75 -22.57 14.11
C ALA A 6 5.95 -23.77 13.56
N GLY A 7 5.38 -24.59 14.44
CA GLY A 7 4.53 -25.73 14.08
C GLY A 7 3.04 -25.38 13.95
N GLY A 8 2.63 -24.15 14.28
CA GLY A 8 1.23 -23.73 14.34
C GLY A 8 0.41 -24.44 15.43
N SER A 9 1.07 -25.10 16.38
CA SER A 9 0.47 -26.04 17.34
C SER A 9 0.22 -25.44 18.71
N ALA A 10 0.94 -24.36 19.04
CA ALA A 10 0.82 -23.67 20.31
C ALA A 10 0.84 -22.15 20.13
N LEU A 11 0.15 -21.47 21.04
CA LEU A 11 0.22 -20.02 21.17
C LEU A 11 1.55 -19.62 21.83
N VAL A 12 2.34 -18.78 21.17
CA VAL A 12 3.51 -18.14 21.79
C VAL A 12 3.04 -16.97 22.64
N TYR A 13 2.25 -16.07 22.05
CA TYR A 13 1.59 -14.98 22.75
C TYR A 13 0.30 -14.54 22.05
N SER A 14 -0.60 -13.93 22.81
CA SER A 14 -1.70 -13.13 22.29
C SER A 14 -1.83 -11.86 23.15
N THR A 15 -1.93 -10.71 22.51
CA THR A 15 -2.05 -9.40 23.17
C THR A 15 -3.01 -8.49 22.41
N TYR A 16 -3.49 -7.44 23.07
CA TYR A 16 -4.37 -6.43 22.49
C TYR A 16 -3.64 -5.09 22.35
N LEU A 17 -3.85 -4.43 21.21
CA LEU A 17 -3.34 -3.09 20.95
C LEU A 17 -4.52 -2.27 20.39
N GLY A 18 -4.93 -1.27 21.16
CA GLY A 18 -6.09 -0.43 20.85
C GLY A 18 -6.40 0.54 21.98
N GLY A 19 -7.26 1.51 21.70
CA GLY A 19 -7.79 2.48 22.65
C GLY A 19 -9.31 2.31 22.83
N VAL A 20 -10.01 3.42 23.10
CA VAL A 20 -11.47 3.40 23.33
C VAL A 20 -12.32 3.57 22.06
N GLY A 21 -11.68 3.91 20.94
CA GLY A 21 -12.32 4.12 19.65
C GLY A 21 -12.26 2.88 18.75
N TYR A 22 -12.56 3.08 17.47
CA TYR A 22 -12.35 2.06 16.45
C TYR A 22 -10.86 1.88 16.18
N ASP A 23 -10.36 0.64 16.24
CA ASP A 23 -8.97 0.28 15.94
C ASP A 23 -8.93 -0.98 15.09
N GLU A 24 -8.18 -0.94 14.00
CA GLU A 24 -8.07 -2.02 13.04
C GLU A 24 -6.61 -2.22 12.63
N GLY A 25 -6.11 -3.46 12.72
CA GLY A 25 -4.79 -3.84 12.20
C GLY A 25 -4.92 -4.40 10.79
N ASN A 26 -4.35 -3.71 9.80
CA ASN A 26 -4.51 -4.01 8.37
C ASN A 26 -3.29 -4.68 7.75
N SER A 27 -2.10 -4.55 8.35
CA SER A 27 -0.89 -5.17 7.84
C SER A 27 0.06 -5.56 8.96
N ILE A 28 0.86 -6.60 8.71
CA ILE A 28 1.87 -7.12 9.62
C ILE A 28 3.13 -7.52 8.83
N ALA A 29 4.30 -7.21 9.40
CA ALA A 29 5.58 -7.73 8.94
C ALA A 29 6.45 -8.13 10.13
N VAL A 30 7.50 -8.93 9.88
CA VAL A 30 8.42 -9.40 10.91
C VAL A 30 9.86 -9.19 10.45
N ASP A 31 10.70 -8.61 11.29
CA ASP A 31 12.14 -8.45 10.98
C ASP A 31 12.93 -9.73 11.30
N PRO A 32 14.20 -9.86 10.84
CA PRO A 32 15.02 -11.04 11.14
C PRO A 32 15.33 -11.25 12.64
N ALA A 33 15.14 -10.24 13.48
CA ALA A 33 15.26 -10.37 14.94
C ALA A 33 13.96 -10.88 15.60
N GLY A 34 12.89 -11.06 14.82
CA GLY A 34 11.60 -11.57 15.26
C GLY A 34 10.65 -10.49 15.78
N ASN A 35 10.98 -9.20 15.66
CA ASN A 35 10.06 -8.14 16.06
C ASN A 35 8.89 -8.07 15.08
N ALA A 36 7.68 -7.98 15.60
CA ALA A 36 6.47 -7.84 14.79
C ALA A 36 6.11 -6.35 14.62
N TYR A 37 5.83 -5.95 13.39
CA TYR A 37 5.40 -4.61 13.01
C TYR A 37 3.94 -4.67 12.59
N VAL A 38 3.09 -3.82 13.16
CA VAL A 38 1.67 -3.73 12.82
C VAL A 38 1.36 -2.32 12.35
N GLY A 39 0.66 -2.26 11.24
CA GLY A 39 0.13 -1.05 10.65
C GLY A 39 -1.39 -1.15 10.57
N GLY A 40 -2.06 -0.04 10.76
CA GLY A 40 -3.51 -0.05 10.85
C GLY A 40 -4.09 1.33 11.00
N LEU A 41 -5.40 1.36 11.26
CA LEU A 41 -6.17 2.59 11.45
C LEU A 41 -6.67 2.67 12.88
N THR A 42 -6.73 3.88 13.42
CA THR A 42 -7.29 4.15 14.75
C THR A 42 -8.06 5.46 14.77
N GLN A 43 -9.22 5.46 15.43
CA GLN A 43 -9.98 6.64 15.84
C GLN A 43 -9.81 6.92 17.34
N SER A 44 -8.96 6.14 18.03
CA SER A 44 -8.75 6.24 19.47
C SER A 44 -7.86 7.43 19.79
N PHE A 45 -8.38 8.41 20.53
CA PHE A 45 -7.57 9.52 21.04
C PHE A 45 -6.55 9.08 22.11
N ASN A 46 -6.73 7.89 22.68
CA ASN A 46 -5.87 7.28 23.67
C ASN A 46 -5.17 6.01 23.15
N PHE A 47 -5.03 5.86 21.82
CA PHE A 47 -4.25 4.75 21.28
C PHE A 47 -2.83 4.76 21.88
N PRO A 48 -2.28 3.59 22.24
CA PRO A 48 -0.96 3.53 22.85
C PRO A 48 0.11 4.22 22.00
N THR A 49 0.97 5.01 22.63
CA THR A 49 2.16 5.60 22.00
C THR A 49 3.37 5.41 22.91
N THR A 50 4.56 5.48 22.33
CA THR A 50 5.82 5.40 23.08
C THR A 50 6.51 6.76 23.16
N ALA A 51 7.38 6.94 24.16
CA ALA A 51 8.21 8.14 24.24
C ALA A 51 9.07 8.28 22.98
N GLY A 52 9.11 9.48 22.40
CA GLY A 52 9.85 9.75 21.17
C GLY A 52 9.16 9.35 19.87
N ALA A 53 7.89 8.89 19.93
CA ALA A 53 7.10 8.62 18.73
C ALA A 53 6.99 9.87 17.82
N PHE A 54 7.01 9.65 16.51
CA PHE A 54 6.91 10.70 15.49
C PHE A 54 5.67 11.58 15.68
N GLN A 55 4.51 10.96 15.87
CA GLN A 55 3.27 11.63 16.29
C GLN A 55 2.71 10.91 17.51
N THR A 56 2.48 11.68 18.59
CA THR A 56 1.94 11.15 19.86
C THR A 56 0.42 11.30 19.98
N ARG A 57 -0.23 11.88 18.97
CA ARG A 57 -1.69 12.08 18.92
C ARG A 57 -2.13 11.99 17.45
N GLY A 58 -3.27 11.33 17.22
CA GLY A 58 -3.93 11.35 15.91
C GLY A 58 -4.42 12.75 15.52
N ALA A 59 -4.75 12.92 14.24
CA ALA A 59 -5.05 14.22 13.65
C ALA A 59 -6.40 14.84 14.11
N GLY A 60 -7.25 14.12 14.84
CA GLY A 60 -8.53 14.66 15.34
C GLY A 60 -9.63 13.62 15.45
N ASP A 61 -10.81 13.99 14.96
CA ASP A 61 -12.06 13.21 14.91
C ASP A 61 -12.13 12.22 13.73
N THR A 62 -11.04 12.10 12.97
CA THR A 62 -10.90 11.19 11.82
C THR A 62 -9.98 10.01 12.14
N THR A 63 -9.99 8.98 11.28
CA THR A 63 -9.04 7.86 11.35
C THR A 63 -7.62 8.34 11.11
N SER A 64 -6.68 7.95 11.97
CA SER A 64 -5.24 8.11 11.74
C SER A 64 -4.61 6.74 11.53
N ALA A 65 -3.56 6.65 10.70
CA ALA A 65 -2.79 5.43 10.63
C ALA A 65 -1.94 5.32 11.90
N PHE A 66 -1.61 4.09 12.29
CA PHE A 66 -0.62 3.84 13.33
C PHE A 66 0.42 2.85 12.84
N VAL A 67 1.60 2.91 13.43
CA VAL A 67 2.64 1.91 13.30
C VAL A 67 3.12 1.51 14.68
N ALA A 68 3.05 0.22 14.98
CA ALA A 68 3.52 -0.36 16.22
C ALA A 68 4.58 -1.42 15.94
N LYS A 69 5.70 -1.36 16.66
CA LYS A 69 6.70 -2.43 16.70
C LYS A 69 6.65 -3.09 18.07
N LEU A 70 6.45 -4.40 18.09
CA LEU A 70 6.50 -5.22 19.29
C LEU A 70 7.81 -5.99 19.36
N ASP A 71 8.27 -6.25 20.58
CA ASP A 71 9.39 -7.17 20.79
C ASP A 71 9.04 -8.59 20.33
N PRO A 72 10.03 -9.49 20.15
CA PRO A 72 9.77 -10.84 19.64
C PRO A 72 8.93 -11.71 20.58
N ALA A 73 8.80 -11.32 21.86
CA ALA A 73 7.97 -12.00 22.84
C ALA A 73 6.52 -11.49 22.83
N GLY A 74 6.21 -10.44 22.05
CA GLY A 74 4.92 -9.75 22.07
C GLY A 74 4.60 -9.08 23.41
N SER A 75 5.61 -8.87 24.26
CA SER A 75 5.44 -8.48 25.66
C SER A 75 5.50 -6.96 25.88
N ALA A 76 6.14 -6.24 24.96
CA ALA A 76 6.26 -4.79 25.00
C ALA A 76 6.22 -4.16 23.61
N LEU A 77 5.75 -2.90 23.56
CA LEU A 77 5.94 -2.02 22.42
C LEU A 77 7.38 -1.50 22.44
N VAL A 78 8.16 -1.83 21.41
CA VAL A 78 9.46 -1.20 21.13
C VAL A 78 9.23 0.25 20.73
N TYR A 79 8.28 0.50 19.83
CA TYR A 79 7.72 1.82 19.59
C TYR A 79 6.26 1.74 19.11
N CYS A 80 5.52 2.83 19.25
CA CYS A 80 4.20 3.01 18.65
C CYS A 80 3.96 4.49 18.36
N THR A 81 3.58 4.80 17.12
CA THR A 81 3.34 6.16 16.64
C THR A 81 2.06 6.23 15.81
N TYR A 82 1.41 7.39 15.82
CA TYR A 82 0.46 7.75 14.77
C TYR A 82 1.23 8.17 13.50
N LEU A 83 0.53 8.13 12.37
CA LEU A 83 0.94 8.71 11.10
C LEU A 83 -0.32 9.20 10.36
N GLY A 84 -0.48 10.51 10.18
CA GLY A 84 -1.65 11.03 9.48
C GLY A 84 -1.72 12.55 9.38
N GLY A 85 -2.59 13.00 8.47
CA GLY A 85 -3.04 14.39 8.29
C GLY A 85 -4.51 14.57 8.68
N SER A 86 -5.05 15.77 8.46
CA SER A 86 -6.37 16.17 8.96
C SER A 86 -7.56 15.56 8.19
N GLY A 87 -7.38 15.10 6.95
CA GLY A 87 -8.44 14.52 6.12
C GLY A 87 -8.74 13.03 6.35
N GLY A 88 -8.21 12.43 7.42
CA GLY A 88 -8.30 11.01 7.69
C GLY A 88 -7.36 10.19 6.79
N THR A 89 -7.01 9.00 7.25
CA THR A 89 -6.21 8.04 6.47
C THR A 89 -6.99 6.74 6.30
N GLY A 90 -6.83 6.08 5.15
CA GLY A 90 -7.44 4.79 4.82
C GLY A 90 -6.44 3.86 4.15
N GLY A 91 -6.56 2.54 4.32
CA GLY A 91 -5.55 1.60 3.83
C GLY A 91 -4.24 1.70 4.63
N GLY A 92 -3.61 0.56 4.87
CA GLY A 92 -2.43 0.50 5.73
C GLY A 92 -1.61 -0.73 5.38
N SER A 93 -0.95 -0.67 4.24
CA SER A 93 0.06 -1.67 3.87
C SER A 93 1.40 -1.27 4.49
N LEU A 94 2.15 -2.24 5.01
CA LEU A 94 3.48 -1.99 5.53
C LEU A 94 4.50 -3.02 5.05
N ALA A 95 5.75 -2.57 4.92
CA ALA A 95 6.90 -3.41 4.68
C ALA A 95 8.09 -2.92 5.53
N VAL A 96 9.02 -3.81 5.84
CA VAL A 96 10.18 -3.50 6.70
C VAL A 96 11.47 -3.88 5.98
N ASP A 97 12.41 -2.94 5.87
CA ASP A 97 13.70 -3.20 5.25
C ASP A 97 14.68 -3.89 6.22
N ALA A 98 15.80 -4.40 5.68
CA ALA A 98 16.82 -5.08 6.49
C ALA A 98 17.51 -4.16 7.53
N SER A 99 17.37 -2.84 7.41
CA SER A 99 17.86 -1.87 8.40
C SER A 99 16.81 -1.57 9.48
N GLY A 100 15.61 -2.15 9.38
CA GLY A 100 14.51 -1.98 10.31
C GLY A 100 13.66 -0.74 10.06
N ASN A 101 13.87 -0.02 8.95
CA ASN A 101 12.98 1.09 8.57
C ASN A 101 11.64 0.52 8.10
N VAL A 102 10.56 1.24 8.40
CA VAL A 102 9.21 0.80 8.04
C VAL A 102 8.64 1.68 6.95
N TYR A 103 8.23 1.05 5.87
CA TYR A 103 7.50 1.67 4.79
C TYR A 103 6.01 1.48 5.08
N VAL A 104 5.24 2.54 4.96
CA VAL A 104 3.79 2.57 5.16
C VAL A 104 3.17 3.24 3.96
N ALA A 105 2.08 2.65 3.45
CA ALA A 105 1.32 3.23 2.36
C ALA A 105 -0.19 3.05 2.59
N GLY A 106 -0.94 3.99 2.04
CA GLY A 106 -2.39 4.08 2.15
C GLY A 106 -2.88 5.33 1.42
N SER A 107 -4.01 5.87 1.85
CA SER A 107 -4.56 7.16 1.46
C SER A 107 -4.59 8.13 2.63
N THR A 108 -4.57 9.41 2.31
CA THR A 108 -4.58 10.52 3.26
C THR A 108 -5.26 11.74 2.64
N GLY A 109 -5.62 12.71 3.48
CA GLY A 109 -6.02 14.04 3.05
C GLY A 109 -4.94 15.10 3.21
N ILE A 110 -5.40 16.35 3.26
CA ILE A 110 -4.61 17.54 3.57
C ILE A 110 -3.79 17.42 4.85
N ASP A 111 -2.71 18.21 4.91
CA ASP A 111 -1.78 18.31 6.06
C ASP A 111 -1.07 17.00 6.44
N PHE A 112 -1.04 15.99 5.56
CA PHE A 112 -0.18 14.82 5.77
C PHE A 112 1.29 15.24 5.82
N PRO A 113 2.07 14.72 6.78
CA PRO A 113 3.47 15.09 6.93
C PRO A 113 4.29 14.59 5.73
N THR A 114 4.83 15.51 4.93
CA THR A 114 5.77 15.22 3.84
C THR A 114 7.18 15.68 4.18
N THR A 115 8.18 15.11 3.50
CA THR A 115 9.59 15.49 3.68
C THR A 115 10.07 16.40 2.55
N ALA A 116 11.04 17.27 2.83
CA ALA A 116 11.65 18.11 1.81
C ALA A 116 12.31 17.25 0.71
N GLY A 117 12.04 17.59 -0.55
CA GLY A 117 12.57 16.84 -1.70
C GLY A 117 11.82 15.54 -2.04
N ALA A 118 10.73 15.23 -1.33
CA ALA A 118 9.82 14.16 -1.72
C ALA A 118 9.21 14.42 -3.11
N PHE A 119 8.79 13.35 -3.78
CA PHE A 119 8.23 13.40 -5.13
C PHE A 119 7.04 14.36 -5.24
N GLN A 120 6.10 14.27 -4.30
CA GLN A 120 4.92 15.13 -4.23
C GLN A 120 4.71 15.60 -2.79
N THR A 121 4.86 16.89 -2.54
CA THR A 121 4.73 17.51 -1.21
C THR A 121 3.38 18.20 -0.98
N THR A 122 2.53 18.24 -2.01
CA THR A 122 1.23 18.91 -1.98
C THR A 122 0.10 17.94 -2.34
N TYR A 123 -0.96 18.00 -1.56
CA TYR A 123 -2.20 17.26 -1.79
C TYR A 123 -2.82 17.63 -3.14
N GLY A 124 -3.12 16.62 -3.97
CA GLY A 124 -3.57 16.76 -5.36
C GLY A 124 -5.09 16.92 -5.50
N GLY A 125 -5.88 16.24 -4.67
CA GLY A 125 -7.33 16.25 -4.79
C GLY A 125 -8.00 15.16 -3.96
N GLY A 126 -9.24 14.75 -4.29
CA GLY A 126 -10.24 13.92 -3.55
C GLY A 126 -9.82 12.87 -2.50
N GLY A 127 -8.56 12.53 -2.35
CA GLY A 127 -7.90 11.73 -1.31
C GLY A 127 -6.63 11.22 -1.97
N ASP A 128 -5.44 11.59 -1.51
CA ASP A 128 -4.21 11.19 -2.20
C ASP A 128 -3.65 9.94 -1.54
N ALA A 129 -3.08 9.06 -2.33
CA ALA A 129 -2.26 8.00 -1.79
C ALA A 129 -1.00 8.60 -1.14
N PHE A 130 -0.39 7.87 -0.20
CA PHE A 130 0.89 8.26 0.38
C PHE A 130 1.85 7.08 0.48
N VAL A 131 3.14 7.40 0.48
CA VAL A 131 4.19 6.47 0.88
C VAL A 131 5.11 7.19 1.87
N ALA A 132 5.25 6.61 3.05
CA ALA A 132 6.10 7.12 4.11
C ALA A 132 7.10 6.05 4.55
N LYS A 133 8.33 6.45 4.83
CA LYS A 133 9.38 5.62 5.41
C LYS A 133 9.75 6.16 6.78
N LEU A 134 9.45 5.42 7.84
CA LEU A 134 9.87 5.72 9.21
C LEU A 134 11.24 5.11 9.51
N ASP A 135 12.03 5.82 10.31
CA ASP A 135 13.27 5.28 10.88
C ASP A 135 13.00 4.06 11.78
N PRO A 136 14.03 3.27 12.14
CA PRO A 136 13.83 2.04 12.93
C PRO A 136 13.35 2.29 14.37
N THR A 137 13.39 3.54 14.82
CA THR A 137 12.92 3.99 16.13
C THR A 137 11.48 4.50 16.11
N GLY A 138 10.87 4.65 14.93
CA GLY A 138 9.53 5.21 14.76
C GLY A 138 9.42 6.69 15.15
N SER A 139 10.55 7.40 15.19
CA SER A 139 10.67 8.77 15.71
C SER A 139 10.72 9.83 14.63
N ALA A 140 11.13 9.46 13.42
CA ALA A 140 11.26 10.39 12.30
C ALA A 140 10.91 9.73 10.97
N LEU A 141 10.49 10.57 10.02
CA LEU A 141 10.35 10.20 8.61
C LEU A 141 11.73 10.29 7.94
N VAL A 142 12.18 9.18 7.35
CA VAL A 142 13.29 9.15 6.40
C VAL A 142 12.85 9.84 5.10
N TYR A 143 11.65 9.51 4.62
CA TYR A 143 10.93 10.27 3.61
C TYR A 143 9.42 10.12 3.79
N SER A 144 8.65 11.03 3.20
CA SER A 144 7.20 10.92 3.08
C SER A 144 6.68 11.76 1.94
N THR A 145 5.85 11.15 1.08
CA THR A 145 5.32 11.76 -0.14
C THR A 145 3.84 11.43 -0.30
N TYR A 146 3.09 12.36 -0.90
CA TYR A 146 1.85 11.99 -1.58
C TYR A 146 2.17 11.24 -2.88
N LEU A 147 1.16 10.59 -3.43
CA LEU A 147 1.14 10.02 -4.78
C LEU A 147 -0.31 10.03 -5.25
N GLY A 148 -0.70 11.03 -6.03
CA GLY A 148 -2.09 11.18 -6.44
C GLY A 148 -2.31 12.26 -7.49
N GLY A 149 -3.53 12.27 -8.02
CA GLY A 149 -4.03 13.26 -8.98
C GLY A 149 -5.10 14.17 -8.35
N SER A 150 -6.08 14.59 -9.15
CA SER A 150 -7.18 15.46 -8.67
C SER A 150 -8.33 14.71 -8.00
N GLY A 151 -8.34 13.38 -8.14
CA GLY A 151 -9.36 12.46 -7.66
C GLY A 151 -9.00 11.79 -6.32
N GLY A 152 -9.65 10.68 -6.02
CA GLY A 152 -9.30 9.74 -4.97
C GLY A 152 -8.31 8.70 -5.45
N ASP A 153 -7.25 8.49 -4.67
CA ASP A 153 -6.14 7.58 -4.91
C ASP A 153 -5.85 6.81 -3.61
N VAL A 154 -5.78 5.48 -3.70
CA VAL A 154 -5.60 4.63 -2.52
C VAL A 154 -4.60 3.53 -2.83
N ILE A 155 -3.58 3.36 -1.98
CA ILE A 155 -2.66 2.22 -2.04
C ILE A 155 -3.17 1.10 -1.13
N PHE A 156 -3.24 -0.11 -1.67
CA PHE A 156 -3.56 -1.34 -0.91
C PHE A 156 -2.36 -2.27 -0.77
N GLY A 157 -1.52 -2.35 -1.80
CA GLY A 157 -0.34 -3.21 -1.82
C GLY A 157 0.96 -2.42 -1.77
N LEU A 158 1.92 -2.90 -0.98
CA LEU A 158 3.27 -2.36 -0.89
C LEU A 158 4.30 -3.49 -0.84
N ALA A 159 5.33 -3.40 -1.68
CA ALA A 159 6.52 -4.24 -1.62
C ALA A 159 7.78 -3.38 -1.69
N ILE A 160 8.91 -3.91 -1.22
CA ILE A 160 10.21 -3.23 -1.28
C ILE A 160 11.25 -4.15 -1.91
N ASP A 161 12.14 -3.60 -2.74
CA ASP A 161 13.28 -4.35 -3.26
C ASP A 161 14.53 -4.21 -2.37
N ALA A 162 15.57 -4.98 -2.69
CA ALA A 162 16.83 -4.97 -1.93
C ALA A 162 17.59 -3.62 -2.01
N ALA A 163 17.26 -2.76 -2.97
CA ALA A 163 17.81 -1.40 -3.07
C ALA A 163 16.99 -0.39 -2.24
N GLY A 164 15.87 -0.81 -1.64
CA GLY A 164 15.00 0.02 -0.83
C GLY A 164 13.98 0.82 -1.65
N ASN A 165 13.79 0.51 -2.93
CA ASN A 165 12.73 1.13 -3.73
C ASN A 165 11.37 0.57 -3.29
N ALA A 166 10.35 1.43 -3.23
CA ALA A 166 9.00 1.05 -2.85
C ALA A 166 8.14 0.84 -4.10
N TYR A 167 7.49 -0.31 -4.20
CA TYR A 167 6.54 -0.67 -5.24
C TYR A 167 5.16 -0.67 -4.62
N VAL A 168 4.24 0.11 -5.18
CA VAL A 168 2.89 0.27 -4.65
C VAL A 168 1.87 0.01 -5.73
N THR A 169 0.72 -0.50 -5.29
CA THR A 169 -0.43 -0.71 -6.16
C THR A 169 -1.72 -0.41 -5.44
N GLY A 170 -2.74 -0.05 -6.20
CA GLY A 170 -3.96 0.51 -5.65
C GLY A 170 -5.00 0.80 -6.71
N LEU A 171 -5.93 1.69 -6.35
CA LEU A 171 -6.95 2.25 -7.23
C LEU A 171 -6.82 3.76 -7.33
N THR A 172 -7.37 4.32 -8.40
CA THR A 172 -7.45 5.76 -8.63
C THR A 172 -8.69 6.08 -9.45
N ASP A 173 -9.41 7.16 -9.15
CA ASP A 173 -10.37 7.80 -10.06
C ASP A 173 -9.77 9.07 -10.72
N SER A 174 -8.49 9.36 -10.43
CA SER A 174 -7.76 10.50 -10.98
C SER A 174 -7.44 10.25 -12.45
N THR A 175 -8.03 11.03 -13.35
CA THR A 175 -7.64 11.05 -14.78
C THR A 175 -6.25 11.64 -15.04
N ASN A 176 -5.62 12.21 -14.02
CA ASN A 176 -4.33 12.91 -14.05
C ASN A 176 -3.33 12.37 -13.01
N LEU A 177 -3.44 11.09 -12.62
CA LEU A 177 -2.41 10.42 -11.82
C LEU A 177 -1.01 10.66 -12.44
N PRO A 178 0.03 10.94 -11.63
CA PRO A 178 1.39 11.06 -12.14
C PRO A 178 1.85 9.76 -12.81
N THR A 179 2.03 9.78 -14.13
CA THR A 179 2.59 8.67 -14.92
C THR A 179 3.99 9.02 -15.44
N THR A 180 4.78 8.01 -15.77
CA THR A 180 6.13 8.19 -16.31
C THR A 180 6.19 8.00 -17.82
N MET A 181 7.19 8.60 -18.46
CA MET A 181 7.44 8.38 -19.88
C MET A 181 7.72 6.90 -20.14
N GLY A 182 7.00 6.30 -21.10
CA GLY A 182 7.12 4.89 -21.42
C GLY A 182 6.34 3.95 -20.49
N ALA A 183 5.49 4.48 -19.62
CA ALA A 183 4.54 3.69 -18.84
C ALA A 183 3.69 2.77 -19.74
N LEU A 184 3.35 1.58 -19.24
CA LEU A 184 2.45 0.64 -19.92
C LEU A 184 1.17 1.32 -20.40
N GLN A 185 0.55 2.10 -19.52
CA GLN A 185 -0.69 2.82 -19.75
C GLN A 185 -0.58 4.21 -19.12
N ALA A 186 -0.46 5.24 -19.97
CA ALA A 186 -0.30 6.62 -19.54
C ALA A 186 -1.64 7.37 -19.35
N ILE A 187 -2.74 6.77 -19.80
CA ILE A 187 -4.08 7.39 -19.81
C ILE A 187 -5.03 6.48 -19.04
N TYR A 188 -5.84 7.09 -18.19
CA TYR A 188 -6.94 6.46 -17.47
C TYR A 188 -7.84 5.64 -18.41
N GLY A 189 -8.03 4.36 -18.10
CA GLY A 189 -8.72 3.36 -18.91
C GLY A 189 -10.23 3.57 -18.95
N GLY A 190 -10.84 3.94 -17.83
CA GLY A 190 -12.25 4.29 -17.77
C GLY A 190 -12.95 3.88 -16.47
N GLY A 191 -14.25 3.59 -16.56
CA GLY A 191 -15.03 3.18 -15.39
C GLY A 191 -15.05 4.20 -14.24
N ILE A 192 -15.19 3.67 -13.03
CA ILE A 192 -15.19 4.45 -11.79
C ILE A 192 -13.80 4.57 -11.17
N ASP A 193 -12.97 3.54 -11.30
CA ASP A 193 -11.61 3.48 -10.79
C ASP A 193 -10.76 2.62 -11.74
N ASP A 194 -9.54 3.05 -12.03
CA ASP A 194 -8.49 2.22 -12.63
C ASP A 194 -7.55 1.73 -11.52
N ALA A 195 -6.99 0.53 -11.69
CA ALA A 195 -5.85 0.17 -10.87
C ALA A 195 -4.62 0.96 -11.30
N PHE A 196 -3.64 1.11 -10.42
CA PHE A 196 -2.34 1.68 -10.78
C PHE A 196 -1.19 0.91 -10.15
N VAL A 197 -0.01 1.06 -10.75
CA VAL A 197 1.25 0.52 -10.23
C VAL A 197 2.31 1.59 -10.31
N ALA A 198 3.00 1.85 -9.21
CA ALA A 198 4.07 2.83 -9.13
C ALA A 198 5.29 2.28 -8.39
N LYS A 199 6.46 2.80 -8.76
CA LYS A 199 7.73 2.53 -8.09
C LYS A 199 8.41 3.84 -7.72
N LEU A 200 8.62 4.07 -6.44
CA LEU A 200 9.42 5.17 -5.92
C LEU A 200 10.85 4.70 -5.64
N ASP A 201 11.81 5.58 -5.88
CA ASP A 201 13.20 5.33 -5.49
C ASP A 201 13.35 5.26 -3.95
N ALA A 202 14.51 4.78 -3.49
CA ALA A 202 14.77 4.59 -2.07
C ALA A 202 14.75 5.89 -1.22
N THR A 203 14.82 7.05 -1.87
CA THR A 203 14.72 8.38 -1.23
C THR A 203 13.30 8.94 -1.27
N GLY A 204 12.36 8.31 -1.98
CA GLY A 204 10.99 8.79 -2.16
C GLY A 204 10.88 10.08 -2.97
N SER A 205 11.92 10.44 -3.72
CA SER A 205 12.04 11.69 -4.47
C SER A 205 11.75 11.51 -5.96
N VAL A 206 11.92 10.30 -6.48
CA VAL A 206 11.74 10.01 -7.90
C VAL A 206 10.75 8.88 -8.07
N LEU A 207 9.76 9.13 -8.93
CA LEU A 207 8.90 8.10 -9.49
C LEU A 207 9.68 7.39 -10.61
N VAL A 208 10.23 6.22 -10.30
CA VAL A 208 11.02 5.40 -11.24
C VAL A 208 10.15 4.95 -12.40
N TYR A 209 8.94 4.48 -12.08
CA TYR A 209 7.85 4.33 -13.03
C TYR A 209 6.49 4.52 -12.35
N SER A 210 5.47 4.86 -13.12
CA SER A 210 4.08 4.85 -12.70
C SER A 210 3.16 4.71 -13.90
N THR A 211 2.17 3.84 -13.78
CA THR A 211 1.25 3.47 -14.86
C THR A 211 -0.14 3.20 -14.28
N TYR A 212 -1.17 3.52 -15.05
CA TYR A 212 -2.48 2.89 -14.86
C TYR A 212 -2.39 1.40 -15.24
N LEU A 213 -3.39 0.64 -14.83
CA LEU A 213 -3.60 -0.76 -15.19
C LEU A 213 -5.10 -1.03 -15.14
N GLY A 214 -5.77 -0.83 -16.28
CA GLY A 214 -7.22 -0.98 -16.33
C GLY A 214 -7.78 -0.92 -17.73
N GLY A 215 -9.10 -1.12 -17.81
CA GLY A 215 -9.89 -1.01 -19.03
C GLY A 215 -11.11 -0.11 -18.81
N SER A 216 -12.21 -0.41 -19.50
CA SER A 216 -13.41 0.42 -19.52
C SER A 216 -14.30 0.33 -18.26
N GLY A 217 -14.04 -0.64 -17.39
CA GLY A 217 -14.77 -0.92 -16.16
C GLY A 217 -14.01 -0.48 -14.90
N ALA A 218 -14.40 -1.03 -13.74
CA ALA A 218 -13.70 -0.79 -12.48
C ALA A 218 -12.58 -1.80 -12.28
N ASP A 219 -11.39 -1.32 -11.92
CA ASP A 219 -10.19 -2.12 -11.77
C ASP A 219 -9.49 -1.81 -10.43
N TYR A 220 -9.23 -2.84 -9.64
CA TYR A 220 -8.70 -2.71 -8.28
C TYR A 220 -7.47 -3.59 -8.11
N ALA A 221 -6.28 -3.01 -7.91
CA ALA A 221 -5.10 -3.78 -7.54
C ALA A 221 -4.93 -3.82 -6.02
N LEU A 222 -4.93 -5.03 -5.46
CA LEU A 222 -4.99 -5.27 -4.02
C LEU A 222 -3.66 -5.75 -3.42
N GLY A 223 -2.84 -6.43 -4.23
CA GLY A 223 -1.58 -7.03 -3.79
C GLY A 223 -0.46 -6.82 -4.80
N ILE A 224 0.76 -6.68 -4.30
CA ILE A 224 1.97 -6.57 -5.11
C ILE A 224 3.12 -7.36 -4.48
N ALA A 225 3.88 -8.07 -5.32
CA ALA A 225 5.16 -8.68 -4.99
C ALA A 225 6.20 -8.31 -6.04
N VAL A 226 7.48 -8.37 -5.69
CA VAL A 226 8.59 -8.02 -6.60
C VAL A 226 9.64 -9.12 -6.60
N ASP A 227 10.15 -9.48 -7.78
CA ASP A 227 11.25 -10.44 -7.91
C ASP A 227 12.63 -9.76 -7.87
N ALA A 228 13.70 -10.57 -7.85
CA ALA A 228 15.07 -10.07 -7.83
C ALA A 228 15.49 -9.35 -9.14
N ALA A 229 14.75 -9.51 -10.23
CA ALA A 229 14.95 -8.77 -11.47
C ALA A 229 14.23 -7.40 -11.47
N GLY A 230 13.38 -7.15 -10.47
CA GLY A 230 12.59 -5.93 -10.32
C GLY A 230 11.23 -5.98 -11.01
N ASN A 231 10.80 -7.14 -11.52
CA ASN A 231 9.46 -7.29 -12.10
C ASN A 231 8.40 -7.27 -10.99
N ALA A 232 7.30 -6.54 -11.22
CA ALA A 232 6.20 -6.43 -10.28
C ALA A 232 5.08 -7.41 -10.64
N PHE A 233 4.63 -8.20 -9.67
CA PHE A 233 3.51 -9.12 -9.77
C PHE A 233 2.34 -8.52 -9.01
N VAL A 234 1.27 -8.21 -9.70
CA VAL A 234 0.11 -7.49 -9.19
C VAL A 234 -1.11 -8.39 -9.29
N THR A 235 -1.89 -8.44 -8.21
CA THR A 235 -3.15 -9.17 -8.15
C THR A 235 -4.27 -8.24 -7.73
N GLY A 236 -5.46 -8.51 -8.23
CA GLY A 236 -6.60 -7.67 -7.97
C GLY A 236 -7.84 -8.17 -8.68
N ASN A 237 -8.82 -7.30 -8.80
CA ASN A 237 -10.10 -7.60 -9.42
C ASN A 237 -10.41 -6.60 -10.53
N THR A 238 -11.12 -7.05 -11.55
CA THR A 238 -11.47 -6.25 -12.72
C THR A 238 -12.91 -6.54 -13.13
N ASN A 239 -13.64 -5.49 -13.51
CA ASN A 239 -14.91 -5.55 -14.22
C ASN A 239 -14.77 -5.16 -15.69
N SER A 240 -13.53 -4.97 -16.16
CA SER A 240 -13.20 -4.52 -17.50
C SER A 240 -13.14 -5.72 -18.44
N SER A 241 -13.94 -5.69 -19.51
CA SER A 241 -13.87 -6.72 -20.56
C SER A 241 -12.65 -6.57 -21.48
N ASP A 242 -12.01 -5.41 -21.41
CA ASP A 242 -10.84 -4.96 -22.15
C ASP A 242 -9.63 -4.74 -21.24
N PHE A 243 -9.59 -5.35 -20.06
CA PHE A 243 -8.42 -5.31 -19.17
C PHE A 243 -7.16 -5.78 -19.93
N PRO A 244 -6.00 -5.12 -19.73
CA PRO A 244 -4.77 -5.46 -20.43
C PRO A 244 -4.31 -6.89 -20.13
N THR A 245 -4.40 -7.79 -21.11
CA THR A 245 -3.92 -9.18 -21.04
C THR A 245 -2.84 -9.46 -22.07
N THR A 246 -2.06 -10.52 -21.84
CA THR A 246 -1.07 -10.99 -22.82
C THR A 246 -1.67 -11.99 -23.80
N ALA A 247 -1.11 -12.10 -25.01
CA ALA A 247 -1.56 -13.08 -26.00
C ALA A 247 -1.47 -14.54 -25.53
N THR A 248 -0.61 -14.80 -24.54
CA THR A 248 -0.41 -16.11 -23.90
C THR A 248 -1.14 -16.24 -22.57
N ALA A 249 -2.11 -15.36 -22.28
CA ALA A 249 -2.92 -15.42 -21.07
C ALA A 249 -3.60 -16.78 -20.91
N PHE A 250 -3.69 -17.27 -19.68
CA PHE A 250 -4.47 -18.46 -19.35
C PHE A 250 -5.97 -18.24 -19.65
N GLN A 251 -6.49 -17.08 -19.27
CA GLN A 251 -7.82 -16.59 -19.61
C GLN A 251 -7.67 -15.17 -20.17
N ALA A 252 -7.90 -15.03 -21.48
CA ALA A 252 -7.74 -13.78 -22.21
C ALA A 252 -9.04 -12.94 -22.26
N THR A 253 -10.15 -13.49 -21.77
CA THR A 253 -11.46 -12.85 -21.82
C THR A 253 -12.10 -12.84 -20.44
N TYR A 254 -12.70 -11.71 -20.10
CA TYR A 254 -13.53 -11.58 -18.91
C TYR A 254 -14.62 -12.66 -18.86
N GLY A 255 -14.72 -13.36 -17.72
CA GLY A 255 -15.59 -14.50 -17.48
C GLY A 255 -17.08 -14.12 -17.34
N GLY A 256 -17.35 -12.86 -16.95
CA GLY A 256 -18.70 -12.32 -16.79
C GLY A 256 -19.04 -12.04 -15.32
N GLY A 257 -20.32 -12.01 -14.99
CA GLY A 257 -20.78 -11.74 -13.62
C GLY A 257 -21.15 -10.28 -13.34
N ALA A 258 -21.70 -10.05 -12.16
CA ALA A 258 -22.18 -8.73 -11.74
C ALA A 258 -21.07 -7.87 -11.12
N CYS A 259 -20.05 -8.50 -10.51
CA CYS A 259 -18.79 -7.91 -10.04
C CYS A 259 -17.95 -9.04 -9.42
N CYS A 260 -16.82 -9.53 -9.88
CA CYS A 260 -15.77 -9.14 -10.81
C CYS A 260 -14.92 -10.41 -11.07
N ASP A 261 -14.02 -10.40 -12.06
CA ASP A 261 -12.99 -11.44 -12.21
C ASP A 261 -11.73 -11.01 -11.47
N ALA A 262 -11.00 -11.95 -10.88
CA ALA A 262 -9.65 -11.67 -10.44
C ALA A 262 -8.70 -11.49 -11.64
N PHE A 263 -7.58 -10.80 -11.45
CA PHE A 263 -6.49 -10.75 -12.43
C PHE A 263 -5.14 -11.02 -11.76
N VAL A 264 -4.20 -11.49 -12.58
CA VAL A 264 -2.77 -11.57 -12.23
C VAL A 264 -1.97 -10.94 -13.36
N THR A 265 -1.21 -9.91 -13.02
CA THR A 265 -0.37 -9.14 -13.96
C THR A 265 1.08 -9.18 -13.51
N GLN A 266 2.00 -9.43 -14.43
CA GLN A 266 3.43 -9.26 -14.25
C GLN A 266 3.90 -8.12 -15.15
N LEU A 267 4.37 -7.03 -14.55
CA LEU A 267 5.03 -5.92 -15.24
C LEU A 267 6.54 -6.14 -15.27
N ASP A 268 7.18 -5.72 -16.36
CA ASP A 268 8.63 -5.66 -16.42
C ASP A 268 9.20 -4.64 -15.41
N ALA A 269 10.51 -4.73 -15.16
CA ALA A 269 11.18 -3.85 -14.20
C ALA A 269 11.15 -2.35 -14.56
N ALA A 270 10.79 -2.01 -15.79
CA ALA A 270 10.62 -0.63 -16.26
C ALA A 270 9.17 -0.13 -16.11
N GLY A 271 8.21 -1.00 -15.77
CA GLY A 271 6.78 -0.67 -15.74
C GLY A 271 6.22 -0.32 -17.12
N SER A 272 6.87 -0.78 -18.19
CA SER A 272 6.61 -0.39 -19.58
C SER A 272 5.91 -1.47 -20.40
N ALA A 273 5.97 -2.72 -19.95
CA ALA A 273 5.40 -3.85 -20.66
C ALA A 273 4.84 -4.92 -19.72
N LEU A 274 3.81 -5.61 -20.21
CA LEU A 274 3.31 -6.85 -19.59
C LEU A 274 4.23 -8.01 -19.98
N VAL A 275 4.86 -8.63 -18.99
CA VAL A 275 5.53 -9.94 -19.16
C VAL A 275 4.48 -11.05 -19.24
N TYR A 276 3.46 -10.96 -18.40
CA TYR A 276 2.31 -11.85 -18.37
C TYR A 276 1.10 -11.09 -17.81
N SER A 277 -0.10 -11.39 -18.29
CA SER A 277 -1.34 -10.91 -17.67
C SER A 277 -2.52 -11.77 -18.11
N THR A 278 -3.40 -12.09 -17.15
CA THR A 278 -4.57 -12.95 -17.33
C THR A 278 -5.71 -12.53 -16.41
N TYR A 279 -6.94 -12.78 -16.83
CA TYR A 279 -8.08 -12.91 -15.93
C TYR A 279 -8.02 -14.24 -15.17
N LEU A 280 -8.80 -14.35 -14.10
CA LEU A 280 -9.11 -15.56 -13.35
C LEU A 280 -10.55 -15.45 -12.82
N GLY A 281 -11.51 -16.05 -13.51
CA GLY A 281 -12.91 -16.03 -13.08
C GLY A 281 -13.85 -16.85 -13.97
N GLY A 282 -15.07 -17.06 -13.48
CA GLY A 282 -16.16 -17.75 -14.17
C GLY A 282 -17.27 -16.77 -14.56
N SER A 283 -18.48 -17.27 -14.75
CA SER A 283 -19.65 -16.40 -15.04
C SER A 283 -20.24 -15.75 -13.78
N GLY A 284 -19.59 -15.95 -12.63
CA GLY A 284 -20.03 -15.50 -11.30
C GLY A 284 -19.22 -14.31 -10.83
N ASN A 285 -19.21 -14.10 -9.51
CA ASN A 285 -18.33 -13.13 -8.87
C ASN A 285 -17.15 -13.91 -8.29
N ASP A 286 -15.93 -13.65 -8.76
CA ASP A 286 -14.75 -14.47 -8.49
C ASP A 286 -13.57 -13.67 -7.90
N GLY A 287 -13.82 -12.40 -7.54
CA GLY A 287 -12.88 -11.45 -6.93
C GLY A 287 -13.20 -11.04 -5.50
#